data_AF-A0A3A9Y713-F1
#
_entry.id   AF-A0A3A9Y713-F1
#
_cell.length_a   1.000
_cell.length_b   1.000
_cell.length_c   1.000
_cell.angle_alpha   90.00
_cell.angle_beta   90.00
_cell.angle_gamma   90.00
#
_symmetry.space_group_name_H-M   'P 1'
#
loop_
_entity.id
_entity.type
_entity.pdbx_description
1 polymer ?
#
loop_
_entity_poly.entity_id
_entity_poly.type
_entity_poly.pdbx_seq_one_letter_code
_entity_poly.pdbx_strand_id
1 'polypeptide(L)'
;MELWAYVCAQVAGLADQPAGLLAGAALGAAALLTALLATRALVQDPTPRAGSRATGLRARSRRRRVPRQVDPNAPGRPRPRAPGVRLSAA
;
A
#
# COMPACT_ATOMS: atom_id res chain seq x y z
N MET A 1 -46.12 0.67 38.47
CA MET A 1 -45.12 0.70 39.56
C MET A 1 -43.98 -0.32 39.36
N GLU A 2 -44.05 -1.22 38.38
CA GLU A 2 -43.02 -2.26 38.13
C GLU A 2 -41.80 -1.80 37.33
N LEU A 3 -41.95 -0.76 36.47
CA LEU A 3 -40.89 -0.33 35.55
C LEU A 3 -39.63 0.16 36.28
N TRP A 4 -39.82 0.88 37.40
CA TRP A 4 -38.71 1.37 38.21
C TRP A 4 -37.91 0.23 38.86
N ALA A 5 -38.59 -0.81 39.36
CA ALA A 5 -37.93 -1.99 39.93
C ALA A 5 -37.11 -2.74 38.87
N TYR A 6 -37.64 -2.87 37.65
CA TYR A 6 -36.92 -3.48 36.52
C TYR A 6 -35.67 -2.69 36.13
N VAL A 7 -35.77 -1.35 36.05
CA VAL A 7 -34.62 -0.49 35.76
C VAL A 7 -33.57 -0.59 36.88
N CYS A 8 -33.98 -0.59 38.15
CA CYS A 8 -33.06 -0.77 39.28
C CYS A 8 -32.33 -2.13 39.24
N ALA A 9 -33.04 -3.21 38.89
CA ALA A 9 -32.45 -4.55 38.76
C ALA A 9 -31.43 -4.64 37.60
N GLN A 10 -31.73 -4.01 36.47
CA GLN A 10 -30.80 -3.93 35.33
C GLN A 10 -29.53 -3.15 35.66
N VAL A 11 -29.67 -2.03 36.39
CA VAL A 11 -28.53 -1.21 36.84
C VAL A 11 -27.67 -1.98 37.85
N ALA A 12 -28.30 -2.69 38.78
CA ALA A 12 -27.61 -3.54 39.75
C ALA A 12 -26.87 -4.70 39.07
N GLY A 13 -27.50 -5.37 38.10
CA GLY A 13 -26.86 -6.44 37.33
C GLY A 13 -25.66 -5.97 36.50
N LEU A 14 -25.70 -4.74 35.97
CA LEU A 14 -24.55 -4.11 35.31
C LEU A 14 -23.41 -3.80 36.30
N ALA A 15 -23.75 -3.36 37.51
CA ALA A 15 -22.77 -3.09 38.57
C ALA A 15 -22.09 -4.36 39.08
N ASP A 16 -22.81 -5.49 39.10
CA ASP A 16 -22.29 -6.81 39.49
C ASP A 16 -21.46 -7.51 38.40
N GLN A 17 -21.46 -7.00 37.16
CA GLN A 17 -20.58 -7.47 36.08
C GLN A 17 -19.55 -6.41 35.63
N PRO A 18 -18.61 -6.02 36.50
CA PRO A 18 -17.60 -5.00 36.19
C PRO A 18 -16.73 -5.42 34.99
N ALA A 19 -16.52 -6.72 34.79
CA ALA A 19 -15.75 -7.26 33.68
C ALA A 19 -16.37 -6.93 32.31
N GLY A 20 -17.70 -6.94 32.17
CA GLY A 20 -18.39 -6.63 30.92
C GLY A 20 -18.29 -5.14 30.56
N LEU A 21 -18.44 -4.27 31.55
CA LEU A 21 -18.27 -2.83 31.40
C LEU A 21 -16.82 -2.46 31.04
N LEU A 22 -15.84 -3.08 31.71
CA LEU A 22 -14.42 -2.89 31.42
C LEU A 22 -14.04 -3.42 30.03
N ALA A 23 -14.59 -4.56 29.61
CA ALA A 23 -14.36 -5.09 28.27
C ALA A 23 -14.92 -4.17 27.18
N GLY A 24 -16.12 -3.63 27.36
CA GLY A 24 -16.70 -2.64 26.45
C GLY A 24 -15.90 -1.34 26.39
N ALA A 25 -15.47 -0.84 27.56
CA ALA A 25 -14.62 0.34 27.65
C ALA A 25 -13.25 0.12 26.97
N ALA A 26 -12.63 -1.04 27.18
CA ALA A 26 -11.37 -1.41 26.55
C ALA A 26 -11.50 -1.52 25.03
N LEU A 27 -12.58 -2.13 24.53
CA LEU A 27 -12.86 -2.21 23.10
C LEU A 27 -13.06 -0.82 22.48
N GLY A 28 -13.83 0.04 23.14
CA GLY A 28 -14.05 1.42 22.71
C GLY A 28 -12.75 2.23 22.68
N ALA A 29 -11.92 2.11 23.72
CA ALA A 29 -10.61 2.75 23.77
C ALA A 29 -9.67 2.25 22.65
N ALA A 30 -9.64 0.94 22.40
CA ALA A 30 -8.84 0.37 21.32
C ALA A 30 -9.30 0.85 19.93
N ALA A 31 -10.61 0.95 19.70
CA ALA A 31 -11.17 1.47 18.45
C ALA A 31 -10.78 2.95 18.23
N LEU A 32 -10.91 3.78 19.26
CA LEU A 32 -10.51 5.20 19.21
C LEU A 32 -9.01 5.36 18.95
N LEU A 33 -8.17 4.59 19.64
CA LEU A 33 -6.72 4.60 19.43
C LEU A 33 -6.37 4.21 17.99
N THR A 34 -7.02 3.17 17.45
CA THR A 34 -6.81 2.71 16.07
C THR A 34 -7.20 3.78 15.07
N ALA A 35 -8.34 4.45 15.26
CA ALA A 35 -8.78 5.55 14.41
C ALA A 35 -7.81 6.75 14.47
N LEU A 36 -7.32 7.08 15.66
CA LEU A 36 -6.32 8.14 15.85
C LEU A 36 -5.00 7.80 15.14
N LEU A 37 -4.54 6.56 15.22
CA LEU A 37 -3.33 6.11 14.53
C LEU A 37 -3.52 6.09 13.01
N ALA A 38 -4.68 5.65 12.52
CA ALA A 38 -5.00 5.66 11.09
C ALA A 38 -5.04 7.09 10.52
N THR A 39 -5.68 8.02 11.23
CA THR A 39 -5.71 9.44 10.85
C THR A 39 -4.35 10.08 10.91
N ARG A 40 -3.55 9.81 11.96
CA ARG A 40 -2.15 10.25 12.05
C ARG A 40 -1.32 9.73 10.86
N ALA A 41 -1.45 8.45 10.52
CA ALA A 41 -0.77 7.87 9.37
C ALA A 41 -1.19 8.55 8.06
N LEU A 42 -2.47 8.82 7.85
CA LEU A 42 -2.98 9.53 6.67
C LEU A 42 -2.45 10.96 6.54
N VAL A 43 -2.26 11.66 7.66
CA VAL A 43 -1.75 13.04 7.68
C VAL A 43 -0.23 13.09 7.56
N GLN A 44 0.47 12.17 8.21
CA GLN A 44 1.94 12.13 8.23
C GLN A 44 2.56 11.41 7.04
N ASP A 45 1.78 10.65 6.27
CA ASP A 45 2.28 9.96 5.10
C ASP A 45 2.06 10.81 3.83
N PRO A 46 3.07 11.59 3.38
CA PRO A 46 3.02 12.25 2.08
C PRO A 46 3.18 11.24 0.94
N THR A 47 3.24 9.93 1.20
CA THR A 47 3.45 8.97 0.12
C THR A 47 2.29 9.03 -0.85
N PRO A 48 2.57 9.36 -2.12
CA PRO A 48 1.52 9.37 -3.10
C PRO A 48 1.16 7.90 -3.35
N ARG A 49 -0.11 7.56 -3.04
CA ARG A 49 -0.76 6.26 -3.28
C ARG A 49 -0.10 5.55 -4.47
N ALA A 50 0.24 4.27 -4.35
CA ALA A 50 1.02 3.51 -5.34
C ALA A 50 0.65 3.77 -6.82
N GLY A 51 -0.62 4.07 -7.12
CA GLY A 51 -1.08 4.53 -8.43
C GLY A 51 -0.38 5.78 -8.98
N SER A 52 -0.08 6.78 -8.15
CA SER A 52 0.66 8.00 -8.54
C SER A 52 2.13 7.71 -8.85
N ARG A 53 2.78 6.81 -8.10
CA ARG A 53 4.14 6.35 -8.44
C ARG A 53 4.15 5.61 -9.78
N ALA A 54 3.14 4.77 -10.03
CA ALA A 54 2.99 4.05 -11.29
C ALA A 54 2.74 5.00 -12.48
N THR A 55 1.89 6.03 -12.33
CA THR A 55 1.68 7.04 -13.38
C THR A 55 2.93 7.88 -13.62
N GLY A 56 3.66 8.26 -12.58
CA GLY A 56 4.93 8.98 -12.68
C GLY A 56 6.04 8.17 -13.37
N LEU A 57 6.12 6.86 -13.10
CA LEU A 57 7.03 5.95 -13.80
C LEU A 57 6.64 5.78 -15.27
N ARG A 58 5.34 5.66 -15.58
CA ARG A 58 4.83 5.57 -16.96
C ARG A 58 5.03 6.87 -17.75
N ALA A 59 4.89 8.03 -17.11
CA ALA A 59 5.21 9.32 -17.71
C ALA A 59 6.72 9.46 -17.97
N ARG A 60 7.57 9.02 -17.02
CA ARG A 60 9.02 9.02 -17.17
C ARG A 60 9.52 8.02 -18.21
N SER A 61 8.91 6.84 -18.35
CA SER A 61 9.26 5.88 -19.41
C SER A 61 8.84 6.36 -20.79
N ARG A 62 7.74 7.12 -20.90
CA ARG A 62 7.35 7.80 -22.15
C ARG A 62 8.25 9.00 -22.48
N ARG A 63 8.73 9.73 -21.46
CA ARG A 63 9.63 10.89 -21.62
C ARG A 63 11.09 10.53 -21.83
N ARG A 64 11.59 9.48 -21.16
CA ARG A 64 12.82 8.82 -21.59
C ARG A 64 12.49 8.21 -22.94
N ARG A 65 12.85 8.92 -24.02
CA ARG A 65 13.17 8.31 -25.30
C ARG A 65 14.33 7.35 -25.03
N VAL A 66 14.04 6.21 -24.40
CA VAL A 66 14.93 5.06 -24.46
C VAL A 66 15.13 4.88 -25.95
N PRO A 67 16.36 4.94 -26.49
CA PRO A 67 16.58 4.47 -27.83
C PRO A 67 16.02 3.06 -27.81
N ARG A 68 14.86 2.85 -28.46
CA ARG A 68 14.39 1.50 -28.75
C ARG A 68 15.64 0.81 -29.22
N GLN A 69 16.08 -0.26 -28.55
CA GLN A 69 17.21 -1.06 -29.03
C GLN A 69 17.02 -1.13 -30.53
N VAL A 70 17.83 -0.37 -31.26
CA VAL A 70 17.63 -0.18 -32.69
C VAL A 70 17.79 -1.58 -33.19
N ASP A 71 16.68 -2.14 -33.68
CA ASP A 71 16.62 -3.55 -34.03
C ASP A 71 17.92 -3.87 -34.77
N PRO A 72 18.78 -4.75 -34.22
CA PRO A 72 20.07 -5.00 -34.82
C PRO A 72 19.93 -5.50 -36.27
N ASN A 73 18.74 -5.98 -36.65
CA ASN A 73 18.37 -6.40 -37.99
C ASN A 73 17.59 -5.35 -38.80
N ALA A 74 17.41 -4.13 -38.31
CA ALA A 74 16.70 -3.08 -39.03
C ALA A 74 17.32 -2.85 -40.42
N PRO A 75 16.52 -2.84 -41.50
CA PRO A 75 17.02 -2.62 -42.85
C PRO A 75 17.67 -1.23 -42.95
N GLY A 76 18.90 -1.18 -43.49
CA GLY A 76 19.69 0.05 -43.65
C GLY A 76 20.87 0.21 -42.68
N ARG A 77 21.02 -0.66 -41.67
CA ARG A 77 22.23 -0.65 -40.83
C ARG A 77 23.38 -1.41 -41.51
N PRO A 78 24.60 -0.85 -41.59
CA PRO A 78 25.78 -1.60 -42.00
C PRO A 78 25.95 -2.82 -41.09
N ARG A 79 25.81 -4.03 -41.65
CA ARG A 79 26.08 -5.27 -40.90
C ARG A 79 27.59 -5.36 -40.68
N PRO A 80 28.09 -5.40 -39.44
CA PRO A 80 29.47 -5.77 -39.20
C PRO A 80 29.69 -7.14 -39.82
N ARG A 81 30.57 -7.25 -40.82
CA ARG A 81 30.96 -8.55 -41.35
C ARG A 81 31.67 -9.28 -40.20
N ALA A 82 31.24 -10.51 -39.91
CA ALA A 82 31.92 -11.35 -38.94
C ALA A 82 33.42 -11.36 -39.27
N PRO A 83 34.32 -11.35 -38.26
CA PRO A 83 35.75 -11.46 -38.50
C PRO A 83 36.02 -12.66 -39.42
N GLY A 84 36.63 -12.41 -40.57
CA GLY A 84 37.01 -13.50 -41.48
C GLY A 84 37.99 -14.42 -40.77
N VAL A 85 37.79 -15.73 -40.93
CA VAL A 85 38.74 -16.75 -40.45
C VAL A 85 40.08 -16.45 -41.12
N ARG A 86 41.04 -15.89 -40.38
CA ARG A 86 42.43 -15.84 -40.85
C ARG A 86 42.93 -17.28 -40.80
N LEU A 87 43.13 -17.88 -41.97
CA LEU A 87 43.92 -19.11 -42.07
C LEU A 87 45.31 -18.79 -41.53
N SER A 88 45.65 -19.44 -40.41
CA SER A 88 46.98 -19.38 -39.81
C SER A 88 47.94 -20.09 -40.78
N ALA A 89 48.94 -19.36 -41.29
CA ALA A 89 49.99 -19.94 -42.13
C ALA A 89 50.89 -20.84 -41.26
N ALA A 90 51.05 -22.08 -41.70
CA ALA A 90 51.97 -23.07 -41.16
C ALA A 90 53.41 -22.80 -41.61
#